data_AF-A0A957I441-F1
#
_entry.id   AF-A0A957I441-F1
#
_cell.length_a   1.000
_cell.length_b   1.000
_cell.length_c   1.000
_cell.angle_alpha   90.00
_cell.angle_beta   90.00
_cell.angle_gamma   90.00
#
_symmetry.space_group_name_H-M   'P 1'
#
loop_
_entity.id
_entity.type
_entity.pdbx_description
1 polymer ?
#
loop_
_entity_poly.entity_id
_entity_poly.type
_entity_poly.pdbx_seq_one_letter_code
_entity_poly.pdbx_strand_id
1 'polypeptide(L)'
;MMRNERWVWWACLLGFLLAGVVLGDWMPALRGPAEWHWWLADPVPADRLLRFTAVAALFGLGWWGLGRWLANHPTRARAWLALSGLFLLITLLQTAYLGLFRANPLALQYEYVVSNQVSGYWTAAQELGPIDAALRDYPWRMPTFTADPHPRSKPPGIVLFIWGVQQALAKSPTLAQQLGAWARGIRCGDLWLAAQSNVALSSA
;
A
#
# COMPACT_ATOMS: atom_id res chain seq x y z
N MET A 1 6.89 31.87 21.91
CA MET A 1 5.67 31.20 22.44
C MET A 1 5.81 29.69 22.25
N MET A 2 6.26 28.96 23.27
CA MET A 2 6.27 27.50 23.25
C MET A 2 4.88 27.01 23.63
N ARG A 3 4.07 26.61 22.64
CA ARG A 3 2.70 26.13 22.83
C ARG A 3 2.77 24.81 23.57
N ASN A 4 2.24 24.78 24.80
CA ASN A 4 2.27 23.68 25.78
C ASN A 4 2.14 22.27 25.13
N GLU A 5 3.25 21.61 24.79
CA GLU A 5 3.29 20.33 24.06
C GLU A 5 2.72 19.16 24.87
N ARG A 6 2.39 19.38 26.15
CA ARG A 6 1.83 18.38 27.07
C ARG A 6 0.53 17.76 26.57
N TRP A 7 -0.33 18.51 25.88
CA TRP A 7 -1.58 17.94 25.36
C TRP A 7 -1.32 16.93 24.23
N VAL A 8 -0.25 17.11 23.43
CA VAL A 8 0.15 16.15 22.39
C VAL A 8 0.55 14.84 23.04
N TRP A 9 1.33 14.89 24.11
CA TRP A 9 1.70 13.70 24.88
C TRP A 9 0.49 12.99 25.49
N TRP A 10 -0.46 13.73 26.06
CA TRP A 10 -1.72 13.15 26.56
C TRP A 10 -2.57 12.54 25.45
N ALA A 11 -2.67 13.18 24.29
CA ALA A 11 -3.38 12.65 23.13
C ALA A 11 -2.70 11.37 22.60
N CYS A 12 -1.37 11.35 22.52
CA CYS A 12 -0.61 10.16 22.14
C CYS A 12 -0.79 9.01 23.14
N LEU A 13 -0.74 9.29 24.45
CA LEU A 13 -0.95 8.29 25.49
C LEU A 13 -2.38 7.73 25.43
N LEU A 14 -3.39 8.59 25.32
CA LEU A 14 -4.79 8.16 25.20
C LEU A 14 -5.01 7.34 23.93
N GLY A 15 -4.44 7.77 22.80
CA GLY A 15 -4.48 7.01 21.54
C GLY A 15 -3.79 5.65 21.65
N PHE A 16 -2.67 5.57 22.36
CA PHE A 16 -1.96 4.31 22.62
C PHE A 16 -2.78 3.36 23.51
N LEU A 17 -3.38 3.88 24.60
CA LEU A 17 -4.24 3.10 25.48
C LEU A 17 -5.49 2.60 24.74
N LEU A 18 -6.14 3.46 23.95
CA LEU A 18 -7.30 3.09 23.13
C LEU A 18 -6.92 2.03 22.09
N ALA A 19 -5.78 2.18 21.42
CA ALA A 19 -5.27 1.17 20.50
C ALA A 19 -5.00 -0.16 21.21
N GLY A 20 -4.44 -0.14 22.42
CA GLY A 20 -4.24 -1.33 23.25
C GLY A 20 -5.56 -2.03 23.61
N VAL A 21 -6.58 -1.28 24.01
CA VAL A 21 -7.92 -1.81 24.31
C VAL A 21 -8.55 -2.46 23.07
N VAL A 22 -8.44 -1.82 21.91
CA VAL A 22 -8.99 -2.33 20.64
C VAL A 22 -8.24 -3.57 20.17
N LEU A 23 -6.90 -3.52 20.14
CA LEU A 23 -6.06 -4.63 19.68
C LEU A 23 -6.09 -5.83 20.64
N GLY A 24 -6.22 -5.58 21.93
CA GLY A 24 -6.23 -6.59 22.99
C GLY A 24 -7.60 -7.19 23.29
N ASP A 25 -8.67 -6.70 22.66
CA ASP A 25 -10.05 -7.10 22.97
C ASP A 25 -10.46 -6.92 24.44
N TRP A 26 -10.03 -5.83 25.08
CA TRP A 26 -10.29 -5.67 26.52
C TRP A 26 -11.72 -5.20 26.82
N MET A 27 -12.48 -4.80 25.79
CA MET A 27 -13.88 -4.40 25.92
C MET A 27 -14.73 -5.02 24.79
N PRO A 28 -14.96 -6.34 24.82
CA PRO A 28 -15.69 -7.03 23.74
C PRO A 28 -17.13 -6.50 23.56
N ALA A 29 -17.73 -5.98 24.63
CA ALA A 29 -19.06 -5.35 24.60
C ALA A 29 -19.15 -4.13 23.67
N LEU A 30 -18.02 -3.49 23.33
CA LEU A 30 -17.98 -2.36 22.39
C LEU A 30 -17.95 -2.78 20.92
N ARG A 31 -17.83 -4.09 20.62
CA ARG A 31 -17.79 -4.60 19.23
C ARG A 31 -19.15 -4.66 18.55
N GLY A 32 -20.23 -4.65 19.34
CA GLY A 32 -21.57 -4.93 18.84
C GLY A 32 -21.78 -6.43 18.54
N PRO A 33 -22.90 -6.81 17.90
CA PRO A 33 -23.16 -8.19 17.49
C PRO A 33 -22.20 -8.66 16.38
N ALA A 34 -22.04 -9.97 16.22
CA ALA A 34 -21.08 -10.58 15.28
C ALA A 34 -21.26 -10.10 13.82
N GLU A 35 -22.50 -9.81 13.41
CA GLU A 35 -22.80 -9.23 12.08
C GLU A 35 -22.31 -7.78 11.89
N TRP A 36 -22.00 -7.08 12.98
CA TRP A 36 -21.46 -5.70 12.99
C TRP A 36 -19.96 -5.68 13.27
N HIS A 37 -19.36 -6.85 13.53
CA HIS A 37 -17.93 -6.97 13.67
C HIS A 37 -17.30 -6.58 12.33
N TRP A 38 -16.66 -5.42 12.32
CA TRP A 38 -15.72 -5.10 11.27
C TRP A 38 -14.71 -6.24 11.24
N TRP A 39 -14.28 -6.72 10.07
CA TRP A 39 -13.23 -7.73 9.89
C TRP A 39 -11.91 -7.46 10.66
N LEU A 40 -11.77 -6.28 11.27
CA LEU A 40 -10.71 -5.85 12.18
C LEU A 40 -10.99 -6.19 13.67
N ALA A 41 -12.15 -6.78 13.98
CA ALA A 41 -12.62 -7.00 15.34
C ALA A 41 -12.16 -8.34 15.92
N ASP A 42 -11.72 -9.31 15.13
CA ASP A 42 -11.14 -10.52 15.71
C ASP A 42 -9.76 -10.20 16.30
N PRO A 43 -9.45 -10.67 17.53
CA PRO A 43 -8.15 -10.42 18.14
C PRO A 43 -7.04 -10.95 17.24
N VAL A 44 -6.08 -10.09 16.95
CA VAL A 44 -4.96 -10.41 16.06
C VAL A 44 -4.11 -11.51 16.71
N PRO A 45 -3.85 -12.63 16.03
CA PRO A 45 -2.97 -13.68 16.53
C PRO A 45 -1.60 -13.13 16.99
N ALA A 46 -1.13 -13.56 18.16
CA ALA A 46 0.07 -13.02 18.79
C ALA A 46 1.33 -13.14 17.90
N ASP A 47 1.44 -14.19 17.10
CA ASP A 47 2.53 -14.40 16.14
C ASP A 47 2.52 -13.36 15.01
N ARG A 48 1.32 -12.92 14.56
CA ARG A 48 1.18 -11.85 13.55
C ARG A 48 1.50 -10.50 14.15
N LEU A 49 1.03 -10.24 15.37
CA LEU A 49 1.35 -9.02 16.10
C LEU A 49 2.85 -8.89 16.37
N LEU A 50 3.53 -9.97 16.75
CA LEU A 50 4.97 -10.00 16.94
C LEU A 50 5.71 -9.67 15.63
N ARG A 51 5.31 -10.30 14.51
CA ARG A 51 5.88 -10.02 13.18
C ARG A 51 5.72 -8.57 12.77
N PHE A 52 4.51 -8.01 12.92
CA PHE A 52 4.27 -6.59 12.64
C PHE A 52 5.11 -5.69 13.55
N THR A 53 5.15 -5.95 14.85
CA THR A 53 5.91 -5.14 15.82
C THR A 53 7.41 -5.18 15.50
N ALA A 54 7.95 -6.34 15.11
CA ALA A 54 9.33 -6.46 14.67
C ALA A 54 9.61 -5.62 13.42
N VAL A 55 8.73 -5.67 12.39
CA VAL A 55 8.88 -4.85 11.18
C VAL A 55 8.72 -3.36 11.49
N ALA A 56 7.79 -2.97 12.35
CA ALA A 56 7.61 -1.58 12.79
C ALA A 56 8.83 -1.05 13.57
N ALA A 57 9.43 -1.88 14.43
CA ALA A 57 10.67 -1.53 15.11
C ALA A 57 11.83 -1.35 14.13
N LEU A 58 11.99 -2.26 13.16
CA LEU A 58 12.99 -2.13 12.09
C LEU A 58 12.77 -0.87 11.25
N PHE A 59 11.51 -0.53 10.94
CA PHE A 59 11.16 0.71 10.25
C PHE A 59 11.59 1.93 11.07
N GLY A 60 11.27 1.97 12.36
CA GLY A 60 11.64 3.08 13.25
C GLY A 60 13.16 3.25 13.38
N LEU A 61 13.89 2.14 13.56
CA LEU A 61 15.36 2.14 13.61
C LEU A 61 15.97 2.56 12.27
N GLY A 62 15.41 2.06 11.16
CA GLY A 62 15.83 2.42 9.81
C GLY A 62 15.63 3.91 9.53
N TRP A 63 14.45 4.44 9.82
CA TRP A 63 14.15 5.87 9.71
C TRP A 63 15.12 6.73 10.52
N TRP A 64 15.31 6.38 11.79
CA TRP A 64 16.21 7.11 12.69
C TRP A 64 17.67 7.06 12.23
N GLY A 65 18.17 5.87 11.88
CA GLY A 65 19.53 5.67 11.40
C GLY A 65 19.78 6.40 10.09
N LEU A 66 18.82 6.35 9.16
CA LEU A 66 18.89 7.03 7.88
C LEU A 66 18.86 8.55 8.03
N GLY A 67 18.03 9.08 8.92
CA GLY A 67 18.00 10.50 9.26
C GLY A 67 19.35 11.00 9.80
N ARG A 68 19.97 10.24 10.72
CA ARG A 68 21.32 10.55 11.22
C ARG A 68 22.38 10.47 10.15
N TRP A 69 22.33 9.43 9.31
CA TRP A 69 23.30 9.23 8.25
C TRP A 69 23.26 10.35 7.20
N LEU A 70 22.06 10.77 6.78
CA LEU A 70 21.86 11.88 5.86
C LEU A 70 22.30 13.22 6.45
N ALA A 71 22.00 13.48 7.73
CA ALA A 71 22.42 14.71 8.40
C ALA A 71 23.94 14.88 8.41
N ASN A 72 24.67 13.77 8.59
CA ASN A 72 26.14 13.78 8.60
C ASN A 72 26.77 13.76 7.20
N HIS A 73 26.00 13.44 6.16
CA HIS A 73 26.52 13.29 4.79
C HIS A 73 25.53 13.75 3.72
N PRO A 74 25.26 15.05 3.63
CA PRO A 74 24.25 15.58 2.73
C PRO A 74 24.76 15.58 1.28
N THR A 75 24.48 14.49 0.55
CA THR A 75 24.69 14.46 -0.91
C THR A 75 23.42 13.99 -1.61
N ARG A 76 23.21 14.45 -2.86
CA ARG A 76 22.03 14.10 -3.66
C ARG A 76 21.91 12.59 -3.91
N ALA A 77 23.03 11.91 -4.18
CA ALA A 77 23.04 10.46 -4.37
C ALA A 77 22.62 9.72 -3.10
N ARG A 78 23.09 10.17 -1.93
CA ARG A 78 22.72 9.60 -0.64
C ARG A 78 21.25 9.88 -0.29
N ALA A 79 20.75 11.06 -0.61
CA ALA A 79 19.33 11.39 -0.47
C ALA A 79 18.45 10.44 -1.32
N TRP A 80 18.82 10.16 -2.56
CA TRP A 80 18.11 9.18 -3.39
C TRP A 80 18.18 7.77 -2.82
N LEU A 81 19.35 7.31 -2.39
CA LEU A 81 19.49 6.00 -1.75
C LEU A 81 18.62 5.89 -0.50
N ALA A 82 18.56 6.96 0.29
CA ALA A 82 17.71 7.03 1.46
C ALA A 82 16.22 6.96 1.13
N LEU A 83 15.75 7.74 0.15
CA LEU A 83 14.36 7.71 -0.29
C LEU A 83 13.98 6.32 -0.83
N SER A 84 14.87 5.68 -1.58
CA SER A 84 14.67 4.30 -2.05
C SER A 84 14.60 3.30 -0.90
N GLY A 85 15.50 3.41 0.08
CA GLY A 85 15.48 2.56 1.28
C GLY A 85 14.20 2.76 2.10
N LEU A 86 13.75 4.00 2.25
CA LEU A 86 12.49 4.33 2.92
C LEU A 86 11.28 3.77 2.18
N PHE A 87 11.27 3.87 0.86
CA PHE A 87 10.22 3.30 0.02
C PHE A 87 10.11 1.77 0.21
N LEU A 88 11.24 1.07 0.31
CA LEU A 88 11.24 -0.36 0.62
C LEU A 88 10.74 -0.64 2.03
N LEU A 89 11.20 0.12 3.03
CA LEU A 89 10.78 -0.03 4.42
C LEU A 89 9.27 0.22 4.61
N ILE A 90 8.71 1.26 3.97
CA ILE A 90 7.27 1.53 4.06
C ILE A 90 6.45 0.44 3.36
N THR A 91 6.94 -0.11 2.25
CA THR A 91 6.29 -1.23 1.54
C THR A 91 6.28 -2.49 2.41
N LEU A 92 7.39 -2.79 3.10
CA LEU A 92 7.47 -3.88 4.06
C LEU A 92 6.53 -3.67 5.24
N LEU A 93 6.48 -2.46 5.80
CA LEU A 93 5.60 -2.11 6.91
C LEU A 93 4.12 -2.26 6.52
N GLN A 94 3.73 -1.77 5.34
CA GLN A 94 2.37 -1.93 4.81
C GLN A 94 2.02 -3.41 4.61
N THR A 95 2.94 -4.20 4.05
CA THR A 95 2.73 -5.64 3.85
C THR A 95 2.58 -6.38 5.19
N ALA A 96 3.41 -6.04 6.18
CA ALA A 96 3.33 -6.60 7.52
C ALA A 96 2.02 -6.22 8.23
N TYR A 97 1.56 -4.98 8.05
CA TYR A 97 0.26 -4.52 8.55
C TYR A 97 -0.89 -5.31 7.95
N LEU A 98 -0.92 -5.51 6.62
CA LEU A 98 -1.94 -6.35 5.99
C LEU A 98 -1.84 -7.81 6.46
N GLY A 99 -0.63 -8.27 6.78
CA GLY A 99 -0.37 -9.60 7.33
C GLY A 99 -0.96 -9.83 8.73
N LEU A 100 -1.37 -8.77 9.44
CA LEU A 100 -2.14 -8.92 10.68
C LEU A 100 -3.51 -9.57 10.40
N PHE A 101 -4.16 -9.15 9.33
CA PHE A 101 -5.56 -9.48 9.04
C PHE A 101 -5.71 -10.58 7.99
N ARG A 102 -4.68 -10.81 7.16
CA ARG A 102 -4.73 -11.78 6.05
C ARG A 102 -3.59 -12.78 6.14
N ALA A 103 -3.90 -14.05 5.87
CA ALA A 103 -2.88 -15.10 5.77
C ALA A 103 -1.90 -14.85 4.61
N ASN A 104 -2.40 -14.27 3.51
CA ASN A 104 -1.59 -13.88 2.36
C ASN A 104 -1.76 -12.37 2.08
N PRO A 105 -0.93 -11.49 2.68
CA PRO A 105 -1.06 -10.04 2.50
C PRO A 105 -0.75 -9.56 1.08
N LEU A 106 0.04 -10.33 0.33
CA LEU A 106 0.38 -10.01 -1.07
C LEU A 106 -0.79 -10.28 -2.01
N ALA A 107 -1.63 -11.27 -1.69
CA ALA A 107 -2.83 -11.55 -2.48
C ALA A 107 -3.78 -10.35 -2.53
N LEU A 108 -3.95 -9.63 -1.41
CA LEU A 108 -4.80 -8.45 -1.37
C LEU A 108 -4.23 -7.29 -2.19
N GLN A 109 -2.90 -7.08 -2.15
CA GLN A 109 -2.25 -6.08 -3.01
C GLN A 109 -2.44 -6.41 -4.49
N TYR A 110 -2.39 -7.69 -4.86
CA TYR A 110 -2.69 -8.12 -6.21
C TYR A 110 -4.17 -7.95 -6.59
N GLU A 111 -5.10 -8.22 -5.67
CA GLU A 111 -6.52 -7.97 -5.89
C GLU A 111 -6.79 -6.48 -6.15
N TYR A 112 -6.10 -5.58 -5.45
CA TYR A 112 -6.16 -4.15 -5.74
C TYR A 112 -5.65 -3.76 -7.14
N VAL A 113 -4.77 -4.57 -7.74
CA VAL A 113 -4.25 -4.34 -9.10
C VAL A 113 -5.15 -4.94 -10.17
N VAL A 114 -5.75 -6.11 -9.91
CA VAL A 114 -6.44 -6.91 -10.95
C VAL A 114 -7.96 -6.84 -10.89
N SER A 115 -8.56 -6.56 -9.73
CA SER A 115 -10.02 -6.45 -9.67
C SER A 115 -10.49 -5.13 -10.27
N ASN A 116 -11.38 -5.18 -11.26
CA ASN A 116 -12.00 -3.99 -11.86
C ASN A 116 -12.73 -3.09 -10.85
N GLN A 117 -13.15 -3.64 -9.70
CA GLN A 117 -13.83 -2.88 -8.64
C GLN A 117 -12.88 -2.06 -7.75
N VAL A 118 -11.58 -2.37 -7.76
CA VAL A 118 -10.60 -1.70 -6.90
C VAL A 118 -9.31 -1.27 -7.61
N SER A 119 -9.14 -1.65 -8.87
CA SER A 119 -8.05 -1.24 -9.77
C SER A 119 -8.23 0.17 -10.34
N GLY A 120 -9.00 1.01 -9.65
CA GLY A 120 -9.34 2.38 -10.08
C GLY A 120 -8.13 3.16 -10.59
N TYR A 121 -7.05 3.15 -9.79
CA TYR A 121 -5.81 3.85 -10.15
C TYR A 121 -5.02 3.16 -11.27
N TRP A 122 -5.14 1.85 -11.43
CA TRP A 122 -4.47 1.11 -12.51
C TRP A 122 -5.11 1.39 -13.87
N THR A 123 -6.44 1.39 -13.92
CA THR A 123 -7.20 1.77 -15.12
C THR A 123 -6.99 3.24 -15.47
N ALA A 124 -7.09 4.15 -14.48
CA ALA A 124 -6.80 5.57 -14.69
C ALA A 124 -5.37 5.82 -15.22
N ALA A 125 -4.39 4.98 -14.84
CA ALA A 125 -3.03 5.08 -15.35
C ALA A 125 -2.91 4.72 -16.83
N GLN A 126 -3.71 3.77 -17.32
CA GLN A 126 -3.76 3.43 -18.74
C GLN A 126 -4.39 4.56 -19.58
N GLU A 127 -5.32 5.32 -18.97
CA GLU A 127 -6.02 6.45 -19.61
C GLU A 127 -5.20 7.75 -19.65
N LEU A 128 -4.09 7.85 -18.91
CA LEU A 128 -3.25 9.07 -18.84
C LEU A 128 -2.69 9.49 -20.21
N GLY A 129 -2.35 8.55 -21.08
CA GLY A 129 -1.64 8.85 -22.33
C GLY A 129 -0.25 9.49 -22.09
N PRO A 130 0.21 10.44 -22.92
CA PRO A 130 1.50 11.12 -22.76
C PRO A 130 1.58 11.93 -21.45
N ILE A 131 2.63 11.68 -20.66
CA ILE A 131 2.79 12.21 -19.30
C ILE A 131 2.80 13.75 -19.21
N ASP A 132 3.38 14.41 -20.20
CA ASP A 132 3.56 15.86 -20.24
C ASP A 132 2.24 16.60 -20.45
N ALA A 133 1.35 16.04 -21.29
CA ALA A 133 -0.02 16.52 -21.46
C ALA A 133 -0.86 16.15 -20.24
N ALA A 134 -0.67 14.92 -19.73
CA ALA A 134 -1.47 14.40 -18.64
C ALA A 134 -1.26 15.17 -17.33
N LEU A 135 -0.04 15.64 -17.04
CA LEU A 135 0.26 16.46 -15.85
C LEU A 135 -0.33 17.86 -15.94
N ARG A 136 -0.31 18.48 -17.13
CA ARG A 136 -0.86 19.82 -17.35
C ARG A 136 -2.37 19.84 -17.23
N ASP A 137 -3.03 18.82 -17.79
CA ASP A 137 -4.48 18.74 -17.86
C ASP A 137 -5.09 17.87 -16.75
N TYR A 138 -4.27 17.39 -15.79
CA TYR A 138 -4.71 16.39 -14.82
C TYR A 138 -5.99 16.77 -14.06
N PRO A 139 -6.16 18.01 -13.55
CA PRO A 139 -7.39 18.41 -12.87
C PRO A 139 -8.64 18.31 -13.76
N TRP A 140 -8.49 18.53 -15.06
CA TRP A 140 -9.58 18.46 -16.04
C TRP A 140 -9.86 17.02 -16.50
N ARG A 141 -8.85 16.14 -16.44
CA ARG A 141 -8.96 14.71 -16.79
C ARG A 141 -9.48 13.85 -15.65
N MET A 142 -9.21 14.23 -14.40
CA MET A 142 -9.66 13.46 -13.23
C MET A 142 -11.16 13.08 -13.26
N PRO A 143 -12.10 14.00 -13.60
CA PRO A 143 -13.52 13.66 -13.65
C PRO A 143 -13.89 12.67 -14.76
N THR A 144 -13.04 12.53 -15.79
CA THR A 144 -13.31 11.71 -16.98
C THR A 144 -12.80 10.28 -16.85
N PHE A 145 -12.05 9.94 -15.80
CA PHE A 145 -11.54 8.58 -15.64
C PHE A 145 -12.68 7.58 -15.53
N THR A 146 -12.67 6.54 -16.36
CA THR A 146 -13.80 5.58 -16.41
C THR A 146 -13.83 4.68 -15.18
N ALA A 147 -12.69 4.53 -14.53
CA ALA A 147 -12.48 3.73 -13.35
C ALA A 147 -13.25 4.25 -12.12
N ASP A 148 -13.14 3.49 -11.02
CA ASP A 148 -13.69 3.78 -9.69
C ASP A 148 -13.54 5.28 -9.26
N PRO A 149 -14.41 5.84 -8.40
CA PRO A 149 -14.39 7.27 -8.04
C PRO A 149 -13.12 7.77 -7.35
N HIS A 150 -12.30 6.88 -6.77
CA HIS A 150 -11.11 7.28 -6.02
C HIS A 150 -10.09 8.07 -6.85
N PRO A 151 -9.61 7.62 -8.03
CA PRO A 151 -8.75 8.42 -8.91
C PRO A 151 -9.36 9.76 -9.34
N ARG A 152 -10.69 9.90 -9.34
CA ARG A 152 -11.38 11.16 -9.72
C ARG A 152 -11.30 12.24 -8.66
N SER A 153 -10.85 11.92 -7.44
CA SER A 153 -10.83 12.84 -6.29
C SER A 153 -9.46 13.02 -5.65
N LYS A 154 -8.41 12.38 -6.18
CA LYS A 154 -7.06 12.38 -5.58
C LYS A 154 -6.00 12.97 -6.52
N PRO A 155 -4.96 13.62 -5.97
CA PRO A 155 -3.79 14.08 -6.74
C PRO A 155 -3.15 12.95 -7.57
N PRO A 156 -2.40 13.29 -8.64
CA PRO A 156 -1.93 12.33 -9.63
C PRO A 156 -0.92 11.29 -9.14
N GLY A 157 -0.32 11.47 -7.95
CA GLY A 157 0.86 10.73 -7.50
C GLY A 157 0.78 9.22 -7.70
N ILE A 158 -0.30 8.57 -7.25
CA ILE A 158 -0.46 7.12 -7.38
C ILE A 158 -0.72 6.68 -8.83
N VAL A 159 -1.48 7.47 -9.59
CA VAL A 159 -1.75 7.18 -11.01
C VAL A 159 -0.46 7.29 -11.83
N LEU A 160 0.37 8.29 -11.56
CA LEU A 160 1.68 8.46 -12.19
C LEU A 160 2.66 7.36 -11.82
N PHE A 161 2.66 6.95 -10.55
CA PHE A 161 3.48 5.83 -10.10
C PHE A 161 3.13 4.57 -10.88
N ILE A 162 1.83 4.23 -10.96
CA ILE A 162 1.38 3.05 -11.69
C ILE A 162 1.69 3.18 -13.19
N TRP A 163 1.47 4.34 -13.79
CA TRP A 163 1.86 4.61 -15.18
C TRP A 163 3.35 4.34 -15.38
N GLY A 164 4.21 4.84 -14.49
CA GLY A 164 5.65 4.62 -14.54
C GLY A 164 6.02 3.13 -14.45
N VAL A 165 5.35 2.38 -13.58
CA VAL A 165 5.50 0.92 -13.48
C VAL A 165 5.08 0.24 -14.79
N GLN A 166 3.94 0.61 -15.37
CA GLN A 166 3.47 0.07 -16.65
C GLN A 166 4.48 0.35 -17.77
N GLN A 167 5.02 1.58 -17.86
CA GLN A 167 6.04 1.93 -18.85
C GLN A 167 7.34 1.13 -18.64
N ALA A 168 7.75 0.91 -17.39
CA ALA A 168 8.94 0.11 -17.08
C ALA A 168 8.76 -1.36 -17.45
N LEU A 169 7.60 -1.94 -17.15
CA LEU A 169 7.27 -3.33 -17.49
C LEU A 169 7.09 -3.53 -18.99
N ALA A 170 6.55 -2.54 -19.72
CA ALA A 170 6.44 -2.58 -21.17
C ALA A 170 7.81 -2.69 -21.86
N LYS A 171 8.87 -2.14 -21.26
CA LYS A 171 10.25 -2.27 -21.75
C LYS A 171 10.87 -3.64 -21.51
N SER A 172 10.29 -4.47 -20.64
CA SER A 172 10.76 -5.83 -20.35
C SER A 172 9.60 -6.82 -20.33
N PRO A 173 9.14 -7.28 -21.51
CA PRO A 173 8.03 -8.23 -21.61
C PRO A 173 8.29 -9.52 -20.83
N THR A 174 9.54 -9.99 -20.78
CA THR A 174 9.93 -11.18 -20.01
C THR A 174 9.72 -10.99 -18.51
N LEU A 175 10.10 -9.84 -17.96
CA LEU A 175 9.90 -9.54 -16.54
C LEU A 175 8.40 -9.42 -16.24
N ALA A 176 7.63 -8.75 -17.10
CA ALA A 176 6.19 -8.64 -16.96
C ALA A 176 5.52 -10.03 -16.96
N GLN A 177 5.95 -10.95 -17.83
CA GLN A 177 5.46 -12.32 -17.87
C GLN A 177 5.81 -13.12 -16.61
N GLN A 178 7.03 -12.98 -16.09
CA GLN A 178 7.46 -13.65 -14.85
C GLN A 178 6.66 -13.16 -13.64
N LEU A 179 6.52 -11.84 -13.50
CA LEU A 179 5.72 -11.23 -12.44
C LEU A 179 4.25 -11.64 -12.57
N GLY A 180 3.69 -11.65 -13.77
CA GLY A 180 2.32 -12.09 -14.03
C GLY A 180 2.10 -13.57 -13.70
N ALA A 181 3.07 -14.45 -14.00
CA ALA A 181 3.00 -15.87 -13.65
C ALA A 181 3.08 -16.08 -12.13
N TRP A 182 4.03 -15.43 -11.46
CA TRP A 182 4.16 -15.46 -10.00
C TRP A 182 2.88 -14.95 -9.33
N ALA A 183 2.35 -13.81 -9.77
CA ALA A 183 1.18 -13.19 -9.18
C ALA A 183 -0.11 -14.01 -9.40
N ARG A 184 -0.23 -14.73 -10.52
CA ARG A 184 -1.31 -15.72 -10.72
C ARG A 184 -1.25 -16.87 -9.72
N GLY A 185 -0.04 -17.35 -9.40
CA GLY A 185 0.16 -18.37 -8.36
C GLY A 185 -0.30 -17.95 -6.97
N ILE A 186 -0.52 -16.65 -6.73
CA ILE A 186 -1.02 -16.11 -5.47
C ILE A 186 -2.56 -16.16 -5.39
N ARG A 187 -3.28 -16.18 -6.53
CA ARG A 187 -4.74 -16.34 -6.57
C ARG A 187 -5.13 -17.80 -6.79
N CYS A 188 -5.01 -18.63 -5.77
CA CYS A 188 -5.50 -20.01 -5.81
C CYS A 188 -7.02 -20.14 -6.03
N GLY A 189 -7.79 -19.04 -5.91
CA GLY A 189 -9.27 -19.04 -6.02
C GLY A 189 -9.84 -18.58 -7.36
N ASP A 190 -9.03 -18.05 -8.28
CA ASP A 190 -9.49 -17.59 -9.60
C ASP A 190 -9.02 -18.56 -10.69
N LEU A 191 -9.70 -19.72 -10.75
CA LEU A 191 -9.33 -20.82 -11.66
C LEU A 191 -9.39 -20.41 -13.14
N TRP A 192 -10.24 -19.45 -13.49
CA TRP A 192 -10.31 -18.90 -14.84
C TRP A 192 -9.03 -18.12 -15.17
N LEU A 193 -8.64 -17.17 -14.33
CA LEU A 193 -7.42 -16.38 -14.54
C LEU A 193 -6.15 -17.25 -14.50
N ALA A 194 -6.13 -18.27 -13.63
CA ALA A 194 -5.04 -19.23 -13.54
C ALA A 194 -4.91 -20.11 -14.81
N ALA A 195 -6.04 -20.39 -15.49
CA ALA A 195 -6.07 -21.18 -16.72
C ALA A 195 -5.68 -20.39 -17.98
N GLN A 196 -5.65 -19.06 -17.94
CA GLN A 196 -5.31 -18.24 -19.12
C GLN A 196 -3.80 -18.18 -19.38
N SER A 197 -3.41 -18.17 -20.66
CA SER A 197 -2.02 -17.91 -21.07
C SER A 197 -1.72 -16.41 -21.04
N ASN A 198 -0.45 -16.02 -20.89
CA ASN A 198 -0.06 -14.60 -20.96
C ASN A 198 -0.44 -13.96 -22.31
N VAL A 199 -0.41 -14.75 -23.40
CA VAL A 199 -0.82 -14.31 -24.74
C VAL A 199 -2.33 -14.03 -24.80
N ALA A 200 -3.14 -14.91 -24.21
CA ALA A 200 -4.59 -14.72 -24.13
C ALA A 200 -4.96 -13.50 -23.27
N LEU A 201 -4.22 -13.25 -22.18
CA LEU A 201 -4.44 -12.10 -21.31
C LEU A 201 -3.97 -10.78 -21.93
N SER A 202 -2.92 -10.78 -22.77
CA SER A 202 -2.45 -9.56 -23.43
C SER A 202 -3.27 -9.16 -24.66
N SER A 203 -4.21 -10.01 -25.10
CA SER A 203 -5.05 -9.79 -26.28
C SER A 203 -6.53 -9.60 -25.96
N ALA A 204 -6.90 -9.67 -24.68
CA ALA A 204 -8.23 -9.39 -24.14
C ALA A 204 -8.35 -7.92 -23.71
#